data_AF-A0A9P0MFQ9-F1
#
_entry.id   AF-A0A9P0MFQ9-F1
#
_cell.length_a   1.000
_cell.length_b   1.000
_cell.length_c   1.000
_cell.angle_alpha   90.00
_cell.angle_beta   90.00
_cell.angle_gamma   90.00
#
_symmetry.space_group_name_H-M   'P 1'
#
loop_
_entity.id
_entity.type
_entity.pdbx_description
1 polymer ?
#
loop_
_entity_poly.entity_id
_entity_poly.type
_entity_poly.pdbx_seq_one_letter_code
_entity_poly.pdbx_strand_id
1 'polypeptide(L)'
;MPNEYKRKTNRGMASKEIYELASEEVMLRNKSLRDAATSYDINHTSLYRYIKNKRMKAIRPSNHPQLDIIAPQCLPKRKKNHCVNTFDLL
;
A
#
# COMPACT_ATOMS: atom_id res chain seq x y z
N MET A 1 10.55 5.30 -36.94
CA MET A 1 11.55 4.78 -35.97
C MET A 1 10.82 4.27 -34.74
N PRO A 2 11.17 3.10 -34.18
CA PRO A 2 10.58 2.63 -32.93
C PRO A 2 10.95 3.58 -31.79
N ASN A 3 9.95 4.06 -31.03
CA ASN A 3 10.20 4.86 -29.84
C ASN A 3 10.46 3.93 -28.64
N GLU A 4 11.71 3.89 -28.16
CA GLU A 4 12.05 3.13 -26.96
C GLU A 4 11.60 3.92 -25.72
N TYR A 5 10.54 3.45 -25.04
CA TYR A 5 10.08 4.07 -23.81
C TYR A 5 11.10 3.84 -22.68
N LYS A 6 11.78 4.93 -22.27
CA LYS A 6 12.66 4.94 -21.09
C LYS A 6 11.93 5.49 -19.88
N ARG A 7 11.90 4.72 -18.79
CA ARG A 7 11.31 5.18 -17.52
C ARG A 7 12.12 6.35 -16.97
N LYS A 8 11.41 7.33 -16.40
CA LYS A 8 12.03 8.52 -15.78
C LYS A 8 12.39 8.32 -14.30
N THR A 9 11.85 7.29 -13.64
CA THR A 9 12.01 7.09 -12.18
C THR A 9 12.12 5.62 -11.81
N ASN A 10 12.82 5.36 -10.70
CA ASN A 10 13.01 4.03 -10.12
C ASN A 10 11.88 3.60 -9.18
N ARG A 11 10.75 4.34 -9.17
CA ARG A 11 9.61 4.04 -8.29
C ARG A 11 9.09 2.64 -8.58
N GLY A 12 9.00 1.81 -7.55
CA GLY A 12 8.52 0.43 -7.66
C GLY A 12 9.54 -0.57 -8.22
N MET A 13 10.82 -0.21 -8.28
CA MET A 13 11.90 -1.15 -8.67
C MET A 13 12.54 -1.89 -7.49
N ALA A 14 12.20 -1.53 -6.25
CA ALA A 14 12.73 -2.21 -5.07
C ALA A 14 12.34 -3.70 -5.08
N SER A 15 13.25 -4.55 -4.61
CA SER A 15 13.06 -5.99 -4.53
C SER A 15 11.92 -6.35 -3.56
N LYS A 16 11.34 -7.53 -3.74
CA LYS A 16 10.30 -8.05 -2.85
C LYS A 16 10.78 -8.15 -1.40
N GLU A 17 12.02 -8.55 -1.21
CA GLU A 17 12.68 -8.69 0.10
C GLU A 17 12.69 -7.37 0.86
N ILE A 18 13.00 -6.26 0.19
CA ILE A 18 12.98 -4.92 0.80
C ILE A 18 11.58 -4.57 1.32
N TYR A 19 10.53 -4.89 0.55
CA TYR A 19 9.15 -4.68 0.99
C TYR A 19 8.75 -5.58 2.16
N GLU A 20 9.29 -6.79 2.24
CA GLU A 20 9.03 -7.72 3.34
C GLU A 20 9.63 -7.18 4.63
N LEU A 21 10.92 -6.85 4.63
CA LEU A 21 11.63 -6.26 5.77
C LEU A 21 10.97 -4.95 6.23
N ALA A 22 10.69 -4.03 5.31
CA ALA A 22 10.01 -2.77 5.63
C ALA A 22 8.60 -3.00 6.21
N SER A 23 7.87 -4.02 5.74
CA SER A 23 6.55 -4.35 6.28
C SER A 23 6.62 -4.89 7.71
N GLU A 24 7.66 -5.65 8.03
CA GLU A 24 7.91 -6.20 9.37
C GLU A 24 8.23 -5.09 10.37
N GLU A 25 9.02 -4.09 9.99
CA GLU A 25 9.28 -2.96 10.87
C GLU A 25 8.00 -2.19 11.24
N VAL A 26 7.10 -2.01 10.26
CA VAL A 26 5.82 -1.33 10.52
C VAL A 26 4.91 -2.18 11.39
N MET A 27 4.86 -3.50 11.17
CA MET A 27 3.92 -4.39 11.88
C MET A 27 4.41 -4.88 13.24
N LEU A 28 5.70 -5.18 13.38
CA LEU A 28 6.30 -5.73 14.61
C LEU A 28 6.88 -4.62 15.49
N ARG A 29 7.56 -3.65 14.90
CA ARG A 29 8.24 -2.57 15.65
C ARG A 29 7.37 -1.32 15.79
N ASN A 30 6.14 -1.34 15.29
CA ASN A 30 5.20 -0.22 15.29
C ASN A 30 5.79 1.10 14.73
N LYS A 31 6.76 1.00 13.81
CA LYS A 31 7.29 2.19 13.13
C LYS A 31 6.24 2.83 12.23
N SER A 32 6.34 4.15 12.05
CA SER A 32 5.49 4.84 11.08
C SER A 32 5.82 4.38 9.65
N LEU A 33 4.81 4.38 8.77
CA LEU A 33 5.00 4.02 7.35
C LEU A 33 6.06 4.87 6.65
N ARG A 34 6.19 6.14 7.03
CA ARG A 34 7.17 7.06 6.45
C ARG A 34 8.58 6.69 6.91
N ASP A 35 8.76 6.47 8.20
CA ASP A 35 10.05 6.17 8.82
C ASP A 35 10.63 4.83 8.33
N ALA A 36 9.80 3.78 8.31
CA ALA A 36 10.17 2.49 7.72
C ALA A 36 10.51 2.64 6.24
N ALA A 37 9.70 3.35 5.46
CA ALA A 37 9.95 3.52 4.03
C ALA A 37 11.25 4.30 3.73
N THR A 38 11.56 5.33 4.53
CA THR A 38 12.82 6.09 4.44
C THR A 38 14.03 5.21 4.76
N SER A 39 13.93 4.33 5.76
CA SER A 39 15.03 3.42 6.16
C SER A 39 15.46 2.46 5.04
N TYR A 40 14.55 2.14 4.12
CA TYR A 40 14.79 1.19 3.03
C TYR A 40 14.78 1.84 1.63
N ASP A 41 14.82 3.18 1.56
CA ASP A 41 14.74 3.96 0.31
C ASP A 41 13.57 3.56 -0.62
N ILE A 42 12.40 3.33 -0.04
CA ILE A 42 11.18 3.02 -0.79
C ILE A 42 10.12 4.10 -0.60
N ASN A 43 9.17 4.17 -1.53
CA ASN A 43 8.04 5.08 -1.40
C ASN A 43 7.04 4.54 -0.37
N HIS A 44 6.74 5.31 0.67
CA HIS A 44 5.75 5.00 1.71
C HIS A 44 4.36 4.61 1.15
N THR A 45 3.94 5.19 0.01
CA THR A 45 2.67 4.80 -0.64
C THR A 45 2.72 3.40 -1.25
N SER A 46 3.87 2.98 -1.80
CA SER A 46 4.08 1.63 -2.30
C SER A 46 4.11 0.62 -1.15
N LEU A 47 4.79 0.96 -0.06
CA LEU A 47 4.83 0.14 1.16
C LEU A 47 3.42 -0.07 1.73
N TYR A 48 2.62 1.00 1.82
CA TYR A 48 1.22 0.91 2.26
C TYR A 48 0.39 -0.04 1.38
N ARG A 49 0.51 0.08 0.05
CA ARG A 49 -0.18 -0.81 -0.90
C ARG A 49 0.25 -2.27 -0.72
N TYR A 50 1.55 -2.50 -0.52
CA TYR A 50 2.10 -3.83 -0.27
C TYR A 50 1.49 -4.46 0.99
N ILE A 51 1.49 -3.73 2.12
CA ILE A 51 0.91 -4.19 3.39
C ILE A 51 -0.59 -4.46 3.25
N LYS A 52 -1.32 -3.55 2.59
CA LYS A 52 -2.76 -3.74 2.33
C LYS A 52 -3.02 -5.02 1.54
N ASN A 53 -2.28 -5.24 0.46
CA ASN A 53 -2.42 -6.43 -0.37
C ASN A 53 -2.05 -7.70 0.39
N LYS A 54 -0.99 -7.67 1.21
CA LYS A 54 -0.57 -8.78 2.07
C LYS A 54 -1.68 -9.17 3.06
N ARG A 55 -2.34 -8.19 3.68
CA ARG A 55 -3.51 -8.42 4.56
C ARG A 55 -4.69 -9.02 3.81
N MET A 56 -5.02 -8.50 2.62
CA MET A 56 -6.12 -9.03 1.81
C MET A 56 -5.89 -10.48 1.36
N LYS A 57 -4.64 -10.83 1.04
CA LYS A 57 -4.26 -12.22 0.72
C LYS A 57 -4.38 -13.15 1.92
N ALA A 58 -4.01 -12.69 3.12
CA ALA A 58 -4.17 -13.49 4.35
C ALA A 58 -5.65 -13.77 4.68
N ILE A 59 -6.55 -12.82 4.39
CA ILE A 59 -7.99 -12.95 4.65
C ILE A 59 -8.68 -13.90 3.65
N ARG A 60 -8.14 -14.06 2.44
CA ARG A 60 -8.68 -14.98 1.43
C ARG A 60 -7.88 -16.28 1.46
N PRO A 61 -8.25 -17.28 2.29
CA PRO A 61 -7.65 -18.60 2.17
C PRO A 61 -7.91 -19.10 0.74
N SER A 62 -6.87 -19.54 0.07
CA SER A 62 -6.87 -19.91 -1.35
C SER A 62 -7.77 -21.12 -1.60
N ASN A 63 -9.05 -20.87 -1.86
CA ASN A 63 -9.90 -21.73 -2.66
C ASN A 63 -10.52 -20.85 -3.74
N HIS A 64 -9.81 -20.66 -4.85
CA HIS A 64 -10.46 -20.26 -6.08
C HIS A 64 -9.78 -20.94 -7.27
N PRO A 65 -10.50 -21.80 -8.03
CA PRO A 65 -10.02 -22.30 -9.32
C PRO A 65 -9.91 -21.13 -10.29
N GLN A 66 -8.92 -21.16 -11.16
CA GLN A 66 -8.66 -20.17 -12.20
C GLN A 66 -9.96 -19.83 -12.96
N LEU A 67 -10.50 -18.63 -12.77
CA LEU A 67 -11.57 -18.11 -13.63
C LEU A 67 -11.11 -16.78 -14.22
N ASP A 68 -10.88 -16.86 -15.52
CA ASP A 68 -10.92 -15.74 -16.43
C ASP A 68 -12.28 -15.02 -16.31
N ILE A 69 -12.26 -13.72 -16.60
CA ILE A 69 -13.42 -12.85 -16.91
C ILE A 69 -14.12 -12.20 -15.68
N ILE A 70 -14.28 -10.87 -15.82
CA ILE A 70 -15.07 -9.88 -15.05
C ILE A 70 -14.38 -9.24 -13.83
N ALA A 71 -13.80 -8.06 -14.07
CA ALA A 71 -13.40 -7.11 -13.05
C ALA A 71 -14.63 -6.54 -12.30
N PRO A 72 -14.64 -6.54 -10.95
CA PRO A 72 -15.58 -5.74 -10.19
C PRO A 72 -14.89 -4.50 -9.60
N GLN A 73 -15.28 -3.36 -10.17
CA GLN A 73 -15.57 -2.07 -9.54
C GLN A 73 -14.68 -1.57 -8.38
N CYS A 74 -14.05 -0.43 -8.65
CA CYS A 74 -13.41 0.50 -7.74
C CYS A 74 -14.05 0.58 -6.34
N LEU A 75 -13.23 0.36 -5.29
CA LEU A 75 -13.61 0.62 -3.90
C LEU A 75 -13.96 2.11 -3.69
N PRO A 76 -15.02 2.43 -2.91
CA PRO A 76 -15.44 3.80 -2.68
C PRO A 76 -14.41 4.58 -1.85
N LYS A 77 -14.16 5.84 -2.26
CA LYS A 77 -13.35 6.80 -1.50
C LYS A 77 -14.00 7.02 -0.14
N ARG A 78 -13.28 6.69 0.94
CA ARG A 78 -13.70 6.99 2.32
C ARG A 78 -13.85 8.52 2.45
N LYS A 79 -15.10 9.02 2.55
CA LYS A 79 -15.41 10.42 2.89
C LYS A 79 -14.72 10.74 4.22
N LYS A 80 -13.93 11.82 4.26
CA LYS A 80 -13.50 12.44 5.51
C LYS A 80 -14.66 13.30 5.99
N ASN A 81 -15.41 12.82 6.97
CA ASN A 81 -16.35 13.67 7.68
C ASN A 81 -15.97 13.73 9.17
N HIS A 82 -15.82 14.97 9.61
CA HIS A 82 -16.15 15.52 10.93
C HIS A 82 -14.96 16.01 11.77
N CYS A 83 -14.67 17.31 11.59
CA CYS A 83 -14.15 18.14 12.67
C CYS A 83 -15.33 18.47 13.59
N VAL A 84 -15.28 18.04 14.85
CA VAL A 84 -16.02 18.67 15.93
C VAL A 84 -15.02 19.52 16.69
N ASN A 85 -15.16 20.84 16.60
CA ASN A 85 -14.50 21.75 17.53
C ASN A 85 -15.42 21.86 18.75
N THR A 86 -15.11 21.14 19.82
CA THR A 86 -15.77 21.28 21.13
C THR A 86 -15.25 22.53 21.85
N PHE A 87 -15.59 23.70 21.31
CA PHE A 87 -15.34 24.99 21.95
C PHE A 87 -16.61 25.85 21.90
N ASP A 88 -17.75 25.26 22.32
CA ASP A 88 -19.01 25.97 22.62
C ASP A 88 -19.67 25.32 23.84
N LEU A 89 -18.90 25.15 24.92
CA LEU A 89 -19.39 24.87 26.26
C LEU A 89 -18.53 25.66 27.26
N LEU A 90 -18.79 26.97 27.32
CA LEU A 90 -18.73 27.85 28.50
C LEU A 90 -19.19 29.26 28.12
#